data_AF-H2C637-F1
#
_entry.id   AF-H2C637-F1
#
_cell.length_a   1.000
_cell.length_b   1.000
_cell.length_c   1.000
_cell.angle_alpha   90.00
_cell.angle_beta   90.00
_cell.angle_gamma   90.00
#
_symmetry.space_group_name_H-M   'P 1'
#
loop_
_entity.id
_entity.type
_entity.pdbx_description
1 polymer ?
#
loop_
_entity_poly.entity_id
_entity_poly.type
_entity_poly.pdbx_seq_one_letter_code
_entity_poly.pdbx_strand_id
1 'polypeptide(L)'
;MDAIIVVTHGSRRREFLEDLEAMAESLRRDIKGEVILAHNEFSPPDWRDVVGKLSERGFTRIIFALAFLGRGNHVFKDIAGSLNVDELEKWTKVNIGGKEIEVYFTRPLADSVLVHISLKLRVMRALGLGVEGYLSDPEEIEERSMDIAEEHARKIRPDLHYPHLRIVARAVYATGNPEIAMQYYSSDEAVNVAVEALRAGITVVTDVRMVACGLRWKKVVTAVEQSGIEEEVRRNGGTKTAAGIRLSLKVGEPRAVIVGNAPTALLEVLKLVSQGREIPFVIASPPGFTNAMEAKESLVKSGLPSFVIRGSYGGSNVAAAIFNELIRLAGD
;
A
#
# COMPACT_ATOMS: atom_id res chain seq x y z
N MET A 1 -28.67 17.09 -8.31
CA MET A 1 -27.82 17.33 -7.14
C MET A 1 -28.55 16.73 -5.96
N ASP A 2 -27.87 15.94 -5.14
CA ASP A 2 -28.52 15.25 -4.03
C ASP A 2 -28.57 16.18 -2.81
N ALA A 3 -29.66 16.14 -2.07
CA ALA A 3 -29.75 16.79 -0.76
C ALA A 3 -29.42 15.77 0.33
N ILE A 4 -28.78 16.21 1.40
CA ILE A 4 -28.37 15.38 2.54
C ILE A 4 -28.94 16.02 3.79
N ILE A 5 -29.75 15.26 4.52
CA ILE A 5 -30.30 15.66 5.81
C ILE A 5 -29.55 14.88 6.88
N VAL A 6 -28.73 15.57 7.67
CA VAL A 6 -28.12 14.98 8.87
C VAL A 6 -29.19 15.00 9.95
N VAL A 7 -29.75 13.83 10.26
CA VAL A 7 -30.84 13.71 11.24
C VAL A 7 -30.29 13.35 12.60
N THR A 8 -30.68 14.12 13.61
CA THR A 8 -30.33 13.87 15.01
C THR A 8 -31.58 13.89 15.88
N HIS A 9 -31.46 13.56 17.17
CA HIS A 9 -32.60 13.66 18.09
C HIS A 9 -33.04 15.11 18.36
N GLY A 10 -32.15 16.07 18.14
CA GLY A 10 -32.27 17.43 18.69
C GLY A 10 -32.00 17.48 20.19
N SER A 11 -31.89 18.69 20.73
CA SER A 11 -31.61 18.92 22.15
C SER A 11 -32.10 20.29 22.60
N ARG A 12 -32.69 20.35 23.80
CA ARG A 12 -33.01 21.64 24.45
C ARG A 12 -31.76 22.37 24.95
N ARG A 13 -30.60 21.70 24.97
CA ARG A 13 -29.31 22.27 25.41
C ARG A 13 -28.50 22.71 24.20
N ARG A 14 -28.08 23.97 24.21
CA ARG A 14 -27.36 24.62 23.11
C ARG A 14 -26.02 23.95 22.78
N GLU A 15 -25.25 23.54 23.79
CA GLU A 15 -23.94 22.88 23.62
C GLU A 15 -24.05 21.63 22.72
N PHE A 16 -25.09 20.82 22.91
CA PHE A 16 -25.32 19.63 22.07
C PHE A 16 -25.67 20.00 20.64
N LEU A 17 -26.33 21.13 20.39
CA LEU A 17 -26.62 21.58 19.03
C LEU A 17 -25.35 22.07 18.33
N GLU A 18 -24.45 22.71 19.06
CA GLU A 18 -23.14 23.15 18.53
C GLU A 18 -22.28 21.94 18.09
N ASP A 19 -22.24 20.87 18.90
CA ASP A 19 -21.54 19.62 18.54
C ASP A 19 -22.13 18.97 17.28
N LEU A 20 -23.46 18.97 17.14
CA LEU A 20 -24.15 18.40 15.98
C LEU A 20 -23.96 19.25 14.72
N GLU A 21 -23.94 20.57 14.87
CA GLU A 21 -23.64 21.50 13.76
C GLU A 21 -22.21 21.33 13.27
N ALA A 22 -21.24 21.15 14.16
CA ALA A 22 -19.86 20.86 13.77
C ALA A 22 -19.74 19.57 12.94
N MET A 23 -20.54 18.55 13.26
CA MET A 23 -20.62 17.31 12.46
C MET A 23 -21.18 17.58 11.05
N ALA A 24 -22.27 18.35 10.96
CA ALA A 24 -22.88 18.71 9.67
C ALA A 24 -21.96 19.61 8.83
N GLU A 25 -21.25 20.56 9.44
CA GLU A 25 -20.25 21.40 8.77
C GLU A 25 -19.10 20.59 8.17
N SER A 26 -18.63 19.55 8.87
CA SER A 26 -17.61 18.66 8.29
C SER A 26 -18.13 17.99 7.01
N LEU A 27 -19.38 17.48 7.03
CA LEU A 27 -19.99 16.87 5.85
C LEU A 27 -20.18 17.89 4.70
N ARG A 28 -20.52 19.15 5.00
CA ARG A 28 -20.63 20.22 3.99
C ARG A 28 -19.31 20.48 3.26
N ARG A 29 -18.17 20.36 3.96
CA ARG A 29 -16.85 20.57 3.35
C ARG A 29 -16.45 19.41 2.44
N ASP A 30 -16.77 18.19 2.86
CA ASP A 30 -16.18 16.99 2.27
C ASP A 30 -17.07 16.32 1.21
N ILE A 31 -18.38 16.59 1.23
CA ILE A 31 -19.35 15.92 0.35
C ILE A 31 -19.99 16.90 -0.63
N LYS A 32 -20.04 16.51 -1.92
CA LYS A 32 -20.79 17.23 -2.95
C LYS A 32 -22.29 17.02 -2.76
N GLY A 33 -22.99 18.04 -2.28
CA GLY A 33 -24.45 18.02 -2.08
C GLY A 33 -24.88 19.14 -1.14
N GLU A 34 -26.18 19.38 -1.05
CA GLU A 34 -26.69 20.34 -0.06
C GLU A 34 -26.91 19.62 1.28
N VAL A 35 -26.05 19.88 2.26
CA VAL A 35 -26.13 19.25 3.58
C VAL A 35 -26.83 20.16 4.58
N ILE A 36 -27.91 19.66 5.16
CA ILE A 36 -28.77 20.37 6.12
C ILE A 36 -28.81 19.55 7.41
N LEU A 37 -28.53 20.18 8.55
CA LEU A 37 -28.79 19.60 9.86
C LEU A 37 -30.28 19.73 10.15
N ALA A 38 -30.92 18.63 10.55
CA ALA A 38 -32.30 18.63 10.99
C ALA A 38 -32.50 17.66 12.16
N HIS A 39 -33.58 17.86 12.89
CA HIS A 39 -33.84 17.14 14.12
C HIS A 39 -35.17 16.41 14.06
N ASN A 40 -35.25 15.27 14.76
CA ASN A 40 -36.51 14.56 14.92
C ASN A 40 -37.42 15.21 15.96
N GLU A 41 -36.84 15.78 17.03
CA GLU A 41 -37.56 16.39 18.14
C GLU A 41 -36.76 17.55 18.76
N PHE A 42 -37.37 18.26 19.72
CA PHE A 42 -36.78 19.28 20.62
C PHE A 42 -36.20 20.57 20.01
N SER A 43 -35.75 20.54 18.76
CA SER A 43 -35.02 21.64 18.15
C SER A 43 -35.44 21.82 16.70
N PRO A 44 -35.65 23.06 16.22
CA PRO A 44 -35.82 23.30 14.79
C PRO A 44 -34.45 23.27 14.07
N PRO A 45 -34.42 22.97 12.76
CA PRO A 45 -35.58 22.62 11.94
C PRO A 45 -35.97 21.14 12.11
N ASP A 46 -37.28 20.85 12.10
CA ASP A 46 -37.78 19.47 12.02
C ASP A 46 -37.43 18.90 10.64
N TRP A 47 -36.93 17.67 10.58
CA TRP A 47 -36.57 17.04 9.31
C TRP A 47 -37.76 16.96 8.34
N ARG A 48 -38.99 16.82 8.83
CA ARG A 48 -40.21 16.77 8.01
C ARG A 48 -40.43 18.08 7.25
N ASP A 49 -40.20 19.21 7.91
CA ASP A 49 -40.28 20.53 7.31
C ASP A 49 -39.16 20.74 6.27
N VAL A 50 -37.95 20.25 6.57
CA VAL A 50 -36.80 20.33 5.66
C VAL A 50 -37.06 19.54 4.37
N VAL A 51 -37.60 18.33 4.49
CA VAL A 51 -37.96 17.50 3.33
C VAL A 51 -39.00 18.20 2.46
N GLY A 52 -40.04 18.80 3.06
CA GLY A 52 -41.04 19.59 2.33
C GLY A 52 -40.41 20.74 1.53
N LYS A 53 -39.55 21.54 2.17
CA LYS A 53 -38.83 22.65 1.53
C LYS A 53 -37.90 22.19 0.41
N LEU A 54 -37.21 21.06 0.58
CA LEU A 54 -36.35 20.50 -0.46
C LEU A 54 -37.16 20.02 -1.68
N SER A 55 -38.31 19.40 -1.44
CA SER A 55 -39.26 18.98 -2.49
C SER A 55 -39.79 20.18 -3.29
N GLU A 56 -40.12 21.29 -2.63
CA GLU A 56 -40.53 22.54 -3.28
C GLU A 56 -39.41 23.16 -4.12
N ARG A 57 -38.16 23.08 -3.64
CA ARG A 57 -36.96 23.55 -4.35
C ARG A 57 -36.52 22.63 -5.50
N GLY A 58 -37.21 21.53 -5.74
CA GLY A 58 -37.00 20.66 -6.91
C GLY A 58 -35.97 19.54 -6.69
N PHE A 59 -35.60 19.24 -5.45
CA PHE A 59 -34.76 18.07 -5.17
C PHE A 59 -35.57 16.77 -5.37
N THR A 60 -35.02 15.86 -6.17
CA THR A 60 -35.64 14.55 -6.45
C THR A 60 -34.93 13.39 -5.74
N ARG A 61 -33.79 13.65 -5.09
CA ARG A 61 -32.99 12.66 -4.36
C ARG A 61 -32.53 13.22 -3.01
N ILE A 62 -32.88 12.53 -1.93
CA ILE A 62 -32.59 12.96 -0.55
C ILE A 62 -31.94 11.82 0.24
N ILE A 63 -30.81 12.11 0.90
CA ILE A 63 -30.10 11.17 1.77
C ILE A 63 -30.35 11.57 3.23
N PHE A 64 -30.85 10.65 4.04
CA PHE A 64 -30.97 10.79 5.48
C PHE A 64 -29.74 10.17 6.14
N ALA A 65 -28.81 11.03 6.56
CA ALA A 65 -27.63 10.66 7.33
C ALA A 65 -27.99 10.58 8.82
N LEU A 66 -28.19 9.36 9.32
CA LEU A 66 -28.69 9.10 10.68
C LEU A 66 -27.57 9.24 11.72
N ALA A 67 -27.48 10.40 12.37
CA ALA A 67 -26.46 10.71 13.37
C ALA A 67 -26.92 10.35 14.80
N PHE A 68 -27.26 9.07 15.01
CA PHE A 68 -27.71 8.55 16.32
C PHE A 68 -26.70 7.58 16.94
N LEU A 69 -26.45 7.72 18.25
CA LEU A 69 -25.61 6.83 19.05
C LEU A 69 -26.39 5.76 19.85
N GLY A 70 -27.73 5.84 19.86
CA GLY A 70 -28.59 4.84 20.50
C GLY A 70 -29.17 3.83 19.51
N ARG A 71 -29.16 2.53 19.85
CA ARG A 71 -29.79 1.44 19.07
C ARG A 71 -31.31 1.35 19.26
N GLY A 72 -31.98 2.48 19.46
CA GLY A 72 -33.43 2.49 19.56
C GLY A 72 -34.04 2.16 18.20
N ASN A 73 -34.52 0.93 18.01
CA ASN A 73 -35.34 0.52 16.85
C ASN A 73 -36.54 1.45 16.57
N HIS A 74 -36.89 2.33 17.52
CA HIS A 74 -37.87 3.38 17.36
C HIS A 74 -37.40 4.46 16.38
N VAL A 75 -36.16 4.95 16.41
CA VAL A 75 -35.79 6.13 15.61
C VAL A 75 -35.71 5.83 14.11
N PHE A 76 -35.15 4.67 13.74
CA PHE A 76 -35.18 4.22 12.35
C PHE A 76 -36.61 3.92 11.89
N LYS A 77 -37.39 3.14 12.67
CA LYS A 77 -38.77 2.81 12.29
C LYS A 77 -39.70 4.02 12.26
N ASP A 78 -39.48 5.01 13.12
CA ASP A 78 -40.32 6.19 13.20
C ASP A 78 -40.03 7.15 12.03
N ILE A 79 -38.76 7.34 11.66
CA ILE A 79 -38.39 8.21 10.54
C ILE A 79 -38.61 7.48 9.21
N ALA A 80 -37.93 6.35 8.98
CA ALA A 80 -38.02 5.62 7.72
C ALA A 80 -39.41 5.01 7.51
N GLY A 81 -40.03 4.48 8.57
CA GLY A 81 -41.39 3.96 8.49
C GLY A 81 -42.45 5.04 8.24
N SER A 82 -42.25 6.29 8.68
CA SER A 82 -43.14 7.39 8.28
C SER A 82 -43.12 7.70 6.77
N LEU A 83 -42.06 7.27 6.08
CA LEU A 83 -41.93 7.35 4.62
C LEU A 83 -42.17 5.99 3.92
N ASN A 84 -42.65 4.97 4.65
CA ASN A 84 -42.82 3.59 4.15
C ASN A 84 -41.52 2.98 3.58
N VAL A 85 -40.39 3.21 4.26
CA VAL A 85 -39.08 2.63 3.90
C VAL A 85 -38.69 1.56 4.91
N ASP A 86 -38.63 0.31 4.46
CA ASP A 86 -38.33 -0.86 5.30
C ASP A 86 -36.86 -1.30 5.25
N GLU A 87 -36.09 -0.81 4.28
CA GLU A 87 -34.69 -1.19 4.06
C GLU A 87 -33.76 0.03 4.15
N LEU A 88 -32.71 -0.10 4.98
CA LEU A 88 -31.60 0.85 5.02
C LEU A 88 -30.66 0.65 3.82
N GLU A 89 -29.87 1.67 3.53
CA GLU A 89 -28.78 1.64 2.54
C GLU A 89 -29.22 1.35 1.10
N LYS A 90 -30.50 1.60 0.79
CA LYS A 90 -31.11 1.42 -0.54
C LYS A 90 -31.95 2.62 -0.92
N TRP A 91 -31.85 3.03 -2.19
CA TRP A 91 -32.72 4.07 -2.74
C TRP A 91 -34.15 3.54 -2.89
N THR A 92 -35.10 4.23 -2.28
CA THR A 92 -36.52 3.88 -2.30
C THR A 92 -37.33 5.08 -2.77
N LYS A 93 -38.25 4.87 -3.70
CA LYS A 93 -39.17 5.91 -4.17
C LYS A 93 -40.31 6.11 -3.17
N VAL A 94 -40.53 7.35 -2.78
CA VAL A 94 -41.58 7.74 -1.84
C VAL A 94 -42.35 8.94 -2.39
N ASN A 95 -43.62 9.07 -2.02
CA ASN A 95 -44.45 10.20 -2.41
C ASN A 95 -44.51 11.21 -1.27
N ILE A 96 -43.96 12.41 -1.49
CA ILE A 96 -43.95 13.48 -0.49
C ILE A 96 -44.57 14.73 -1.10
N GLY A 97 -45.72 15.14 -0.57
CA GLY A 97 -46.45 16.32 -1.05
C GLY A 97 -46.92 16.19 -2.51
N GLY A 98 -47.23 14.97 -2.98
CA GLY A 98 -47.68 14.72 -4.35
C GLY A 98 -46.56 14.58 -5.37
N LYS A 99 -45.29 14.62 -4.96
CA LYS A 99 -44.10 14.44 -5.82
C LYS A 99 -43.39 13.14 -5.48
N GLU A 100 -42.93 12.44 -6.53
CA GLU A 100 -42.09 11.25 -6.38
C GLU A 100 -40.64 11.68 -6.11
N ILE A 101 -40.10 11.25 -4.96
CA ILE A 101 -38.73 11.54 -4.51
C ILE A 101 -38.05 10.21 -4.16
N GLU A 102 -36.78 10.06 -4.53
CA GLU A 102 -35.97 8.94 -4.06
C GLU A 102 -35.30 9.30 -2.73
N VAL A 103 -35.43 8.43 -1.75
CA VAL A 103 -34.81 8.59 -0.43
C VAL A 103 -33.83 7.47 -0.14
N TYR A 104 -32.76 7.79 0.59
CA TYR A 104 -31.75 6.84 1.04
C TYR A 104 -31.48 7.06 2.53
N PHE A 105 -31.47 6.01 3.33
CA PHE A 105 -31.17 6.09 4.76
C PHE A 105 -29.83 5.41 5.06
N THR A 106 -28.91 6.12 5.71
CA THR A 106 -27.67 5.51 6.22
C THR A 106 -27.94 4.68 7.47
N ARG A 107 -27.02 3.80 7.85
CA ARG A 107 -27.03 3.24 9.21
C ARG A 107 -26.79 4.32 10.27
N PRO A 108 -27.35 4.18 11.48
CA PRO A 108 -26.98 5.00 12.63
C PRO A 108 -25.49 4.92 12.98
N LEU A 109 -24.93 6.00 13.53
CA LEU A 109 -23.55 5.99 14.06
C LEU A 109 -23.31 4.91 15.13
N ALA A 110 -24.34 4.56 15.90
CA ALA A 110 -24.32 3.48 16.91
C ALA A 110 -23.89 2.11 16.35
N ASP A 111 -24.08 1.88 15.04
CA ASP A 111 -23.72 0.63 14.38
C ASP A 111 -22.26 0.60 13.92
N SER A 112 -21.55 1.73 13.99
CA SER A 112 -20.17 1.83 13.56
C SER A 112 -19.21 1.20 14.57
N VAL A 113 -18.40 0.25 14.11
CA VAL A 113 -17.29 -0.32 14.89
C VAL A 113 -16.28 0.76 15.32
N LEU A 114 -16.14 1.84 14.55
CA LEU A 114 -15.23 2.95 14.87
C LEU A 114 -15.64 3.72 16.13
N VAL A 115 -16.95 3.84 16.40
CA VAL A 115 -17.45 4.45 17.65
C VAL A 115 -17.04 3.60 18.85
N HIS A 116 -17.17 2.27 18.74
CA HIS A 116 -16.76 1.32 19.78
C HIS A 116 -15.25 1.34 20.01
N ILE A 117 -14.45 1.31 18.93
CA ILE A 117 -12.98 1.39 19.01
C ILE A 117 -12.55 2.70 19.66
N SER A 118 -13.18 3.83 19.30
CA SER A 118 -12.84 5.14 19.87
C SER A 118 -13.04 5.18 21.38
N LEU A 119 -14.14 4.61 21.88
CA LEU A 119 -14.37 4.50 23.33
C LEU A 119 -13.34 3.58 23.98
N LYS A 120 -13.08 2.41 23.39
CA LYS A 120 -12.08 1.45 23.89
C LYS A 120 -10.70 2.09 24.01
N LEU A 121 -10.23 2.81 22.99
CA LEU A 121 -8.92 3.47 22.98
C LEU A 121 -8.82 4.55 24.08
N ARG A 122 -9.88 5.32 24.32
CA ARG A 122 -9.93 6.31 25.39
C ARG A 122 -9.81 5.66 26.78
N VAL A 123 -10.51 4.55 26.99
CA VAL A 123 -10.41 3.77 28.24
C VAL A 123 -9.02 3.14 28.39
N MET A 124 -8.47 2.54 27.34
CA MET A 124 -7.11 1.97 27.37
C MET A 124 -6.06 3.02 27.78
N ARG A 125 -6.20 4.26 27.26
CA ARG A 125 -5.35 5.38 27.66
C ARG A 125 -5.50 5.72 29.14
N ALA A 126 -6.73 5.82 29.65
CA ALA A 126 -6.98 6.12 31.06
C ALA A 126 -6.46 5.02 32.00
N LEU A 127 -6.48 3.76 31.55
CA LEU A 127 -5.93 2.62 32.27
C LEU A 127 -4.40 2.51 32.17
N GLY A 128 -3.72 3.39 31.42
CA GLY A 128 -2.27 3.34 31.27
C GLY A 128 -1.78 2.10 30.51
N LEU A 129 -2.60 1.49 29.64
CA LEU A 129 -2.26 0.27 28.89
C LEU A 129 -1.32 0.54 27.69
N GLY A 130 -0.27 1.35 27.90
CA GLY A 130 0.78 1.65 26.93
C GLY A 130 1.94 0.64 27.00
N VAL A 131 2.79 0.65 25.98
CA VAL A 131 4.03 -0.14 25.97
C VAL A 131 5.13 0.68 26.67
N GLU A 132 5.62 0.19 27.81
CA GLU A 132 6.80 0.75 28.48
C GLU A 132 8.07 -0.02 28.06
N GLY A 133 9.21 0.67 27.97
CA GLY A 133 10.53 0.03 27.87
C GLY A 133 11.03 -0.34 26.46
N TYR A 134 10.85 0.51 25.45
CA TYR A 134 11.45 0.33 24.12
C TYR A 134 12.50 1.41 23.80
N LEU A 135 13.53 1.04 23.03
CA LEU A 135 14.47 1.98 22.42
C LEU A 135 13.71 2.90 21.46
N SER A 136 13.88 4.20 21.60
CA SER A 136 13.20 5.21 20.80
C SER A 136 14.11 5.96 19.83
N ASP A 137 15.43 5.86 19.98
CA ASP A 137 16.40 6.49 19.09
C ASP A 137 16.53 5.68 17.77
N PRO A 138 16.15 6.24 16.61
CA PRO A 138 16.14 5.49 15.36
C PRO A 138 17.53 5.04 14.89
N GLU A 139 18.58 5.83 15.14
CA GLU A 139 19.95 5.53 14.71
C GLU A 139 20.52 4.40 15.57
N GLU A 140 20.33 4.48 16.89
CA GLU A 140 20.73 3.43 17.84
C GLU A 140 20.04 2.10 17.53
N ILE A 141 18.75 2.13 17.14
CA ILE A 141 18.00 0.93 16.74
C ILE A 141 18.57 0.32 15.47
N GLU A 142 18.86 1.13 14.43
CA GLU A 142 19.41 0.61 13.17
C GLU A 142 20.81 0.04 13.38
N GLU A 143 21.71 0.76 14.05
CA GLU A 143 23.08 0.32 14.31
C GLU A 143 23.09 -1.01 15.08
N ARG A 144 22.39 -1.05 16.22
CA ARG A 144 22.32 -2.26 17.06
C ARG A 144 21.70 -3.44 16.32
N SER A 145 20.66 -3.20 15.52
CA SER A 145 19.99 -4.26 14.77
C SER A 145 20.86 -4.78 13.61
N MET A 146 21.66 -3.90 12.99
CA MET A 146 22.61 -4.29 11.96
C MET A 146 23.76 -5.13 12.52
N ASP A 147 24.27 -4.81 13.70
CA ASP A 147 25.30 -5.60 14.37
C ASP A 147 24.81 -7.02 14.69
N ILE A 148 23.58 -7.12 15.20
CA ILE A 148 22.92 -8.41 15.47
C ILE A 148 22.72 -9.20 14.17
N ALA A 149 22.25 -8.55 13.10
CA ALA A 149 22.07 -9.19 11.79
C ALA A 149 23.40 -9.70 11.21
N GLU A 150 24.48 -8.94 11.37
CA GLU A 150 25.82 -9.33 10.92
C GLU A 150 26.38 -10.49 11.74
N GLU A 151 26.18 -10.50 13.06
CA GLU A 151 26.54 -11.62 13.92
C GLU A 151 25.82 -12.90 13.52
N HIS A 152 24.51 -12.83 13.26
CA HIS A 152 23.73 -13.95 12.77
C HIS A 152 24.21 -14.46 11.40
N ALA A 153 24.46 -13.54 10.45
CA ALA A 153 25.00 -13.90 9.15
C ALA A 153 26.36 -14.59 9.27
N ARG A 154 27.25 -14.09 10.12
CA ARG A 154 28.59 -14.65 10.37
C ARG A 154 28.54 -16.04 10.99
N LYS A 155 27.60 -16.29 11.91
CA LYS A 155 27.40 -17.62 12.51
C LYS A 155 27.00 -18.67 11.47
N ILE A 156 26.17 -18.27 10.49
CA ILE A 156 25.66 -19.17 9.45
C ILE A 156 26.66 -19.34 8.30
N ARG A 157 27.38 -18.27 7.95
CA ARG A 157 28.35 -18.20 6.87
C ARG A 157 29.68 -17.63 7.37
N PRO A 158 30.47 -18.39 8.15
CA PRO A 158 31.75 -17.94 8.67
C PRO A 158 32.80 -17.71 7.56
N ASP A 159 32.56 -18.26 6.37
CA ASP A 159 33.37 -18.08 5.16
C ASP A 159 33.18 -16.70 4.51
N LEU A 160 32.09 -15.98 4.83
CA LEU A 160 31.85 -14.66 4.27
C LEU A 160 32.60 -13.59 5.07
N HIS A 161 33.40 -12.82 4.35
CA HIS A 161 34.09 -11.64 4.87
C HIS A 161 33.53 -10.36 4.27
N TYR A 162 33.99 -9.21 4.78
CA TYR A 162 33.67 -7.92 4.16
C TYR A 162 34.14 -7.89 2.69
N PRO A 163 33.35 -7.36 1.75
CA PRO A 163 32.06 -6.70 1.92
C PRO A 163 30.83 -7.64 1.87
N HIS A 164 31.00 -8.88 1.41
CA HIS A 164 29.89 -9.85 1.25
C HIS A 164 29.10 -10.09 2.54
N LEU A 165 29.79 -10.19 3.68
CA LEU A 165 29.15 -10.36 4.99
C LEU A 165 28.18 -9.21 5.30
N ARG A 166 28.56 -7.97 4.99
CA ARG A 166 27.72 -6.79 5.23
C ARG A 166 26.52 -6.74 4.27
N ILE A 167 26.74 -7.12 3.01
CA ILE A 167 25.68 -7.23 1.99
C ILE A 167 24.60 -8.23 2.41
N VAL A 168 25.00 -9.42 2.85
CA VAL A 168 24.03 -10.44 3.29
C VAL A 168 23.39 -10.07 4.64
N ALA A 169 24.12 -9.40 5.54
CA ALA A 169 23.56 -8.90 6.80
C ALA A 169 22.42 -7.89 6.57
N ARG A 170 22.53 -7.04 5.54
CA ARG A 170 21.42 -6.14 5.13
C ARG A 170 20.19 -6.91 4.67
N ALA A 171 20.37 -8.04 3.97
CA ALA A 171 19.25 -8.92 3.61
C ALA A 171 18.64 -9.63 4.84
N VAL A 172 19.45 -10.05 5.81
CA VAL A 172 18.99 -10.61 7.10
C VAL A 172 18.17 -9.56 7.85
N TYR A 173 18.68 -8.35 8.02
CA TYR A 173 17.98 -7.25 8.68
C TYR A 173 16.65 -6.92 8.00
N ALA A 174 16.64 -6.82 6.67
CA ALA A 174 15.44 -6.48 5.89
C ALA A 174 14.35 -7.57 5.92
N THR A 175 14.67 -8.79 6.34
CA THR A 175 13.72 -9.92 6.40
C THR A 175 13.41 -10.35 7.83
N GLY A 176 14.26 -10.02 8.80
CA GLY A 176 14.23 -10.63 10.13
C GLY A 176 14.54 -12.13 10.11
N ASN A 177 15.09 -12.67 9.01
CA ASN A 177 15.36 -14.10 8.86
C ASN A 177 16.86 -14.38 8.64
N PRO A 178 17.59 -14.86 9.67
CA PRO A 178 18.99 -15.27 9.53
C PRO A 178 19.27 -16.32 8.46
N GLU A 179 18.33 -17.25 8.21
CA GLU A 179 18.54 -18.39 7.31
C GLU A 179 18.79 -17.98 5.86
N ILE A 180 18.38 -16.76 5.47
CA ILE A 180 18.64 -16.23 4.13
C ILE A 180 20.14 -16.16 3.81
N ALA A 181 20.99 -16.05 4.83
CA ALA A 181 22.43 -16.03 4.66
C ALA A 181 22.99 -17.34 4.05
N MET A 182 22.36 -18.48 4.32
CA MET A 182 22.75 -19.76 3.71
C MET A 182 22.60 -19.74 2.18
N GLN A 183 21.62 -18.98 1.69
CA GLN A 183 21.28 -18.94 0.27
C GLN A 183 22.03 -17.85 -0.50
N TYR A 184 22.84 -17.04 0.17
CA TYR A 184 23.57 -15.96 -0.47
C TYR A 184 24.69 -16.51 -1.36
N TYR A 185 24.66 -16.07 -2.62
CA TYR A 185 25.69 -16.25 -3.62
C TYR A 185 26.05 -14.89 -4.22
N SER A 186 27.32 -14.69 -4.50
CA SER A 186 27.85 -13.59 -5.29
C SER A 186 28.89 -14.12 -6.25
N SER A 187 28.92 -13.64 -7.49
CA SER A 187 30.06 -13.86 -8.38
C SER A 187 31.28 -13.08 -7.87
N ASP A 188 32.48 -13.55 -8.21
CA ASP A 188 33.74 -13.00 -7.68
C ASP A 188 33.93 -11.52 -8.05
N GLU A 189 33.59 -11.11 -9.27
CA GLU A 189 33.71 -9.73 -9.74
C GLU A 189 32.48 -8.87 -9.44
N ALA A 190 31.39 -9.44 -8.92
CA ALA A 190 30.08 -8.77 -8.85
C ALA A 190 30.11 -7.47 -8.04
N VAL A 191 30.85 -7.45 -6.93
CA VAL A 191 30.97 -6.24 -6.08
C VAL A 191 31.72 -5.14 -6.81
N ASN A 192 32.86 -5.45 -7.41
CA ASN A 192 33.69 -4.46 -8.11
C ASN A 192 32.93 -3.88 -9.30
N VAL A 193 32.33 -4.74 -10.13
CA VAL A 193 31.53 -4.31 -11.29
C VAL A 193 30.33 -3.47 -10.87
N ALA A 194 29.62 -3.84 -9.79
CA ALA A 194 28.48 -3.07 -9.32
C ALA A 194 28.90 -1.69 -8.78
N VAL A 195 29.98 -1.62 -8.00
CA VAL A 195 30.50 -0.36 -7.45
C VAL A 195 30.97 0.58 -8.59
N GLU A 196 31.70 0.07 -9.57
CA GLU A 196 32.14 0.86 -10.72
C GLU A 196 30.97 1.36 -11.57
N ALA A 197 29.99 0.48 -11.84
CA ALA A 197 28.80 0.86 -12.60
C ALA A 197 27.96 1.92 -11.86
N LEU A 198 27.83 1.82 -10.53
CA LEU A 198 27.14 2.82 -9.72
C LEU A 198 27.88 4.16 -9.76
N ARG A 199 29.21 4.18 -9.60
CA ARG A 199 30.03 5.39 -9.73
C ARG A 199 29.94 6.04 -11.12
N ALA A 200 29.77 5.23 -12.17
CA ALA A 200 29.52 5.71 -13.53
C ALA A 200 28.08 6.24 -13.73
N GLY A 201 27.22 6.17 -12.70
CA GLY A 201 25.85 6.66 -12.76
C GLY A 201 24.95 5.79 -13.63
N ILE A 202 25.10 4.47 -13.59
CA ILE A 202 24.33 3.50 -14.38
C ILE A 202 22.81 3.63 -14.16
N THR A 203 22.04 3.40 -15.22
CA THR A 203 20.59 3.22 -15.11
C THR A 203 20.26 1.80 -14.67
N VAL A 204 19.35 1.69 -13.71
CA VAL A 204 18.96 0.43 -13.09
C VAL A 204 17.54 0.07 -13.50
N VAL A 205 17.34 -1.14 -14.02
CA VAL A 205 16.03 -1.68 -14.37
C VAL A 205 15.54 -2.57 -13.24
N THR A 206 14.36 -2.31 -12.71
CA THR A 206 13.70 -3.18 -11.73
C THR A 206 12.57 -3.97 -12.36
N ASP A 207 12.28 -5.16 -11.84
CA ASP A 207 11.18 -5.97 -12.35
C ASP A 207 9.81 -5.41 -11.93
N VAL A 208 9.66 -4.98 -10.67
CA VAL A 208 8.40 -4.42 -10.13
C VAL A 208 8.60 -3.11 -9.38
N ARG A 209 7.52 -2.33 -9.26
CA ARG A 209 7.52 -1.03 -8.56
C ARG A 209 7.95 -1.14 -7.10
N MET A 210 7.60 -2.24 -6.42
CA MET A 210 8.00 -2.46 -5.02
C MET A 210 9.52 -2.48 -4.84
N VAL A 211 10.27 -3.05 -5.79
CA VAL A 211 11.74 -2.99 -5.78
C VAL A 211 12.18 -1.54 -5.98
N ALA A 212 11.65 -0.85 -6.99
CA ALA A 212 12.00 0.53 -7.30
C ALA A 212 11.82 1.48 -6.10
N CYS A 213 10.69 1.38 -5.38
CA CYS A 213 10.41 2.19 -4.20
C CYS A 213 11.42 1.98 -3.05
N GLY A 214 12.08 0.82 -3.00
CA GLY A 214 13.08 0.50 -1.98
C GLY A 214 14.50 0.95 -2.32
N LEU A 215 14.78 1.33 -3.57
CA LEU A 215 16.13 1.69 -4.01
C LEU A 215 16.45 3.15 -3.67
N ARG A 216 17.60 3.40 -3.06
CA ARG A 216 18.14 4.75 -2.81
C ARG A 216 18.91 5.27 -4.03
N TRP A 217 18.30 5.17 -5.22
CA TRP A 217 18.92 5.53 -6.50
C TRP A 217 18.00 6.35 -7.37
N LYS A 218 18.55 7.35 -8.06
CA LYS A 218 17.77 8.29 -8.88
C LYS A 218 17.43 7.75 -10.27
N LYS A 219 18.35 6.99 -10.89
CA LYS A 219 18.20 6.52 -12.28
C LYS A 219 17.59 5.12 -12.33
N VAL A 220 16.32 5.02 -11.93
CA VAL A 220 15.57 3.75 -11.86
C VAL A 220 14.47 3.70 -12.92
N VAL A 221 14.36 2.56 -13.60
CA VAL A 221 13.33 2.27 -14.60
C VAL A 221 12.60 1.00 -14.19
N THR A 222 11.28 1.08 -14.02
CA THR A 222 10.46 -0.10 -13.68
C THR A 222 9.98 -0.81 -14.94
N ALA A 223 10.24 -2.12 -15.05
CA ALA A 223 9.85 -2.94 -16.19
C ALA A 223 8.32 -2.95 -16.40
N VAL A 224 7.54 -3.15 -15.33
CA VAL A 224 6.06 -3.18 -15.43
C VAL A 224 5.40 -1.83 -15.71
N GLU A 225 6.16 -0.73 -15.73
CA GLU A 225 5.66 0.62 -16.03
C GLU A 225 6.06 1.10 -17.44
N GLN A 226 6.69 0.24 -18.25
CA GLN A 226 7.04 0.58 -19.64
C GLN A 226 5.81 0.81 -20.51
N SER A 227 5.86 1.84 -21.35
CA SER A 227 4.85 2.04 -22.39
C SER A 227 4.93 0.93 -23.44
N GLY A 228 3.79 0.39 -23.86
CA GLY A 228 3.71 -0.63 -24.91
C GLY A 228 3.84 -2.09 -24.42
N ILE A 229 3.78 -2.34 -23.11
CA ILE A 229 3.81 -3.71 -22.56
C ILE A 229 2.71 -4.61 -23.16
N GLU A 230 1.49 -4.09 -23.35
CA GLU A 230 0.37 -4.89 -23.87
C GLU A 230 0.60 -5.31 -25.33
N GLU A 231 1.14 -4.40 -26.16
CA GLU A 231 1.57 -4.69 -27.53
C GLU A 231 2.68 -5.75 -27.54
N GLU A 232 3.69 -5.57 -26.68
CA GLU A 232 4.84 -6.46 -26.59
C GLU A 232 4.45 -7.88 -26.14
N VAL A 233 3.52 -7.99 -25.18
CA VAL A 233 2.94 -9.27 -24.76
C VAL A 233 2.13 -9.90 -25.89
N ARG A 234 1.32 -9.13 -26.62
CA ARG A 234 0.54 -9.68 -27.74
C ARG A 234 1.43 -10.16 -28.88
N ARG A 235 2.54 -9.47 -29.17
CA ARG A 235 3.44 -9.81 -30.27
C ARG A 235 4.38 -10.97 -29.95
N ASN A 236 4.98 -10.96 -28.75
CA ASN A 236 6.08 -11.86 -28.39
C ASN A 236 5.72 -12.85 -27.26
N GLY A 237 4.50 -12.79 -26.73
CA GLY A 237 4.05 -13.61 -25.62
C GLY A 237 4.75 -13.30 -24.29
N GLY A 238 4.43 -14.11 -23.27
CA GLY A 238 5.03 -14.02 -21.94
C GLY A 238 4.29 -13.09 -20.98
N THR A 239 4.92 -12.81 -19.84
CA THR A 239 4.34 -11.99 -18.78
C THR A 239 4.57 -10.49 -19.03
N LYS A 240 3.76 -9.63 -18.38
CA LYS A 240 3.96 -8.17 -18.41
C LYS A 240 5.36 -7.78 -17.96
N THR A 241 5.91 -8.46 -16.96
CA THR A 241 7.26 -8.17 -16.46
C THR A 241 8.35 -8.58 -17.45
N ALA A 242 8.23 -9.75 -18.10
CA ALA A 242 9.18 -10.17 -19.15
C ALA A 242 9.14 -9.20 -20.35
N ALA A 243 7.94 -8.82 -20.80
CA ALA A 243 7.77 -7.81 -21.84
C ALA A 243 8.39 -6.46 -21.44
N GLY A 244 8.17 -6.03 -20.19
CA GLY A 244 8.79 -4.84 -19.61
C GLY A 244 10.33 -4.89 -19.65
N ILE A 245 10.92 -6.04 -19.30
CA ILE A 245 12.38 -6.24 -19.37
C ILE A 245 12.89 -6.09 -20.80
N ARG A 246 12.21 -6.68 -21.80
CA ARG A 246 12.57 -6.51 -23.22
C ARG A 246 12.55 -5.04 -23.65
N LEU A 247 11.51 -4.31 -23.24
CA LEU A 247 11.36 -2.89 -23.55
C LEU A 247 12.42 -2.03 -22.84
N SER A 248 12.76 -2.37 -21.60
CA SER A 248 13.77 -1.68 -20.79
C SER A 248 15.21 -2.01 -21.18
N LEU A 249 15.46 -3.07 -21.94
CA LEU A 249 16.80 -3.50 -22.36
C LEU A 249 16.93 -3.52 -23.89
N LYS A 250 16.49 -2.45 -24.58
CA LYS A 250 16.69 -2.23 -26.04
C LYS A 250 18.06 -1.64 -26.39
N VAL A 251 18.63 -2.00 -27.54
CA VAL A 251 20.06 -1.75 -27.90
C VAL A 251 20.45 -0.30 -27.59
N GLY A 252 21.52 -0.13 -26.82
CA GLY A 252 21.91 1.17 -26.26
C GLY A 252 22.78 1.00 -25.02
N GLU A 253 22.79 2.02 -24.16
CA GLU A 253 23.63 2.07 -22.96
C GLU A 253 23.40 0.85 -22.03
N PRO A 254 24.48 0.29 -21.44
CA PRO A 254 24.38 -0.78 -20.46
C PRO A 254 23.51 -0.39 -19.27
N ARG A 255 22.69 -1.35 -18.79
CA ARG A 255 21.82 -1.16 -17.62
C ARG A 255 21.97 -2.33 -16.68
N ALA A 256 22.03 -2.05 -15.38
CA ALA A 256 21.98 -3.09 -14.35
C ALA A 256 20.54 -3.56 -14.17
N VAL A 257 20.34 -4.80 -13.73
CA VAL A 257 18.98 -5.35 -13.53
C VAL A 257 18.79 -5.89 -12.12
N ILE A 258 17.70 -5.49 -11.48
CA ILE A 258 17.34 -5.87 -10.11
C ILE A 258 15.99 -6.59 -10.16
N VAL A 259 16.00 -7.89 -9.92
CA VAL A 259 14.80 -8.74 -9.95
C VAL A 259 14.48 -9.18 -8.53
N GLY A 260 13.42 -8.60 -7.94
CA GLY A 260 13.01 -8.91 -6.57
C GLY A 260 11.71 -9.73 -6.47
N ASN A 261 10.99 -9.95 -7.57
CA ASN A 261 9.65 -10.56 -7.51
C ASN A 261 9.41 -11.63 -8.58
N ALA A 262 9.65 -11.34 -9.86
CA ALA A 262 9.17 -12.16 -10.98
C ALA A 262 10.27 -13.07 -11.56
N PRO A 263 10.19 -14.41 -11.41
CA PRO A 263 11.12 -15.34 -12.06
C PRO A 263 11.17 -15.20 -13.58
N THR A 264 10.03 -14.89 -14.20
CA THR A 264 9.94 -14.66 -15.65
C THR A 264 10.74 -13.45 -16.12
N ALA A 265 10.92 -12.44 -15.26
CA ALA A 265 11.79 -11.30 -15.55
C ALA A 265 13.25 -11.75 -15.63
N LEU A 266 13.69 -12.57 -14.68
CA LEU A 266 15.05 -13.10 -14.64
C LEU A 266 15.35 -14.03 -15.83
N LEU A 267 14.40 -14.90 -16.19
CA LEU A 267 14.54 -15.74 -17.39
C LEU A 267 14.68 -14.90 -18.66
N GLU A 268 13.91 -13.81 -18.76
CA GLU A 268 14.02 -12.90 -19.91
C GLU A 268 15.37 -12.16 -19.93
N VAL A 269 15.89 -11.75 -18.78
CA VAL A 269 17.25 -11.19 -18.66
C VAL A 269 18.29 -12.15 -19.24
N LEU A 270 18.26 -13.42 -18.83
CA LEU A 270 19.21 -14.44 -19.32
C LEU A 270 19.09 -14.67 -20.82
N LYS A 271 17.86 -14.67 -21.35
CA LYS A 271 17.61 -14.76 -22.79
C LYS A 271 18.17 -13.56 -23.55
N LEU A 272 18.07 -12.35 -23.01
CA LEU A 272 18.62 -11.15 -23.65
C LEU A 272 20.15 -11.17 -23.60
N VAL A 273 20.76 -11.61 -22.50
CA VAL A 273 22.22 -11.77 -22.39
C VAL A 273 22.74 -12.74 -23.45
N SER A 274 22.07 -13.87 -23.69
CA SER A 274 22.47 -14.81 -24.75
C SER A 274 22.29 -14.24 -26.17
N GLN A 275 21.54 -13.15 -26.32
CA GLN A 275 21.38 -12.39 -27.57
C GLN A 275 22.38 -11.22 -27.69
N GLY A 276 23.38 -11.13 -26.80
CA GLY A 276 24.41 -10.09 -26.82
C GLY A 276 24.04 -8.82 -26.05
N ARG A 277 23.05 -8.89 -25.14
CA ARG A 277 22.71 -7.76 -24.29
C ARG A 277 23.77 -7.51 -23.23
N GLU A 278 24.30 -6.30 -23.21
CA GLU A 278 25.21 -5.86 -22.15
C GLU A 278 24.45 -5.49 -20.87
N ILE A 279 24.66 -6.28 -19.83
CA ILE A 279 24.08 -6.11 -18.49
C ILE A 279 25.23 -6.24 -17.49
N PRO A 280 25.75 -5.13 -16.92
CA PRO A 280 26.95 -5.18 -16.10
C PRO A 280 26.82 -6.08 -14.87
N PHE A 281 25.67 -6.02 -14.18
CA PHE A 281 25.38 -6.94 -13.08
C PHE A 281 23.88 -7.16 -12.89
N VAL A 282 23.55 -8.25 -12.19
CA VAL A 282 22.18 -8.62 -11.82
C VAL A 282 22.05 -8.90 -10.33
N ILE A 283 21.02 -8.33 -9.69
CA ILE A 283 20.58 -8.79 -8.36
C ILE A 283 19.32 -9.63 -8.55
N ALA A 284 19.34 -10.87 -8.08
CA ALA A 284 18.25 -11.82 -8.23
C ALA A 284 17.80 -12.37 -6.88
N SER A 285 16.63 -11.93 -6.45
CA SER A 285 15.93 -12.48 -5.29
C SER A 285 14.43 -12.68 -5.56
N PRO A 286 13.94 -13.15 -6.73
CA PRO A 286 12.53 -13.50 -6.84
C PRO A 286 12.21 -14.68 -5.89
N PRO A 287 11.20 -14.56 -5.01
CA PRO A 287 10.75 -15.66 -4.17
C PRO A 287 9.91 -16.65 -4.99
N GLY A 288 9.81 -17.88 -4.54
CA GLY A 288 8.88 -18.84 -5.12
C GLY A 288 9.32 -20.29 -5.00
N PHE A 289 8.36 -21.19 -5.19
CA PHE A 289 8.53 -22.64 -5.05
C PHE A 289 8.53 -23.38 -6.39
N THR A 290 8.52 -22.64 -7.50
CA THR A 290 8.51 -23.19 -8.87
C THR A 290 9.71 -22.64 -9.66
N ASN A 291 9.47 -21.90 -10.75
CA ASN A 291 10.48 -21.43 -11.70
C ASN A 291 11.52 -20.47 -11.09
N ALA A 292 11.29 -19.95 -9.88
CA ALA A 292 12.20 -19.05 -9.18
C ALA A 292 13.56 -19.69 -8.90
N MET A 293 13.56 -20.93 -8.42
CA MET A 293 14.79 -21.66 -8.09
C MET A 293 15.62 -21.91 -9.35
N GLU A 294 14.99 -22.48 -10.38
CA GLU A 294 15.66 -22.79 -11.65
C GLU A 294 16.22 -21.53 -12.32
N ALA A 295 15.44 -20.43 -12.37
CA ALA A 295 15.90 -19.18 -12.96
C ALA A 295 17.14 -18.60 -12.25
N LYS A 296 17.17 -18.68 -10.92
CA LYS A 296 18.32 -18.24 -10.12
C LYS A 296 19.54 -19.12 -10.33
N GLU A 297 19.35 -20.44 -10.40
CA GLU A 297 20.43 -21.38 -10.72
C GLU A 297 20.98 -21.17 -12.15
N SER A 298 20.11 -20.87 -13.11
CA SER A 298 20.55 -20.50 -14.47
C SER A 298 21.37 -19.21 -14.49
N LEU A 299 21.03 -18.22 -13.66
CA LEU A 299 21.86 -17.01 -13.50
C LEU A 299 23.23 -17.34 -12.91
N VAL A 300 23.30 -18.12 -11.84
CA VAL A 300 24.56 -18.56 -11.24
C VAL A 300 25.44 -19.28 -12.28
N LYS A 301 24.86 -20.18 -13.06
CA LYS A 301 25.58 -20.93 -14.11
C LYS A 301 26.00 -20.09 -15.31
N SER A 302 25.34 -18.95 -15.55
CA SER A 302 25.65 -18.09 -16.70
C SER A 302 26.99 -17.37 -16.57
N GLY A 303 27.54 -17.24 -15.36
CA GLY A 303 28.76 -16.48 -15.09
C GLY A 303 28.58 -14.97 -15.14
N LEU A 304 27.35 -14.47 -15.34
CA LEU A 304 27.06 -13.04 -15.29
C LEU A 304 27.33 -12.50 -13.87
N PRO A 305 28.02 -11.35 -13.70
CA PRO A 305 28.25 -10.76 -12.39
C PRO A 305 26.92 -10.58 -11.65
N SER A 306 26.74 -11.29 -10.55
CA SER A 306 25.43 -11.33 -9.91
C SER A 306 25.46 -11.53 -8.40
N PHE A 307 24.38 -11.07 -7.77
CA PHE A 307 24.05 -11.32 -6.37
C PHE A 307 22.74 -12.11 -6.34
N VAL A 308 22.75 -13.30 -5.74
CA VAL A 308 21.63 -14.23 -5.82
C VAL A 308 21.29 -14.74 -4.43
N ILE A 309 20.01 -14.69 -4.08
CA ILE A 309 19.47 -15.46 -2.95
C ILE A 309 18.87 -16.73 -3.51
N ARG A 310 19.63 -17.83 -3.46
CA ARG A 310 19.25 -19.14 -4.00
C ARG A 310 18.04 -19.74 -3.26
N GLY A 311 17.57 -20.89 -3.72
CA GLY A 311 16.41 -21.58 -3.11
C GLY A 311 15.09 -20.81 -3.28
N SER A 312 14.15 -20.99 -2.37
CA SER A 312 12.80 -20.39 -2.45
C SER A 312 12.71 -18.98 -1.85
N TYR A 313 13.70 -18.57 -1.06
CA TYR A 313 13.75 -17.25 -0.45
C TYR A 313 13.97 -16.15 -1.49
N GLY A 314 13.61 -14.93 -1.10
CA GLY A 314 13.68 -13.77 -1.95
C GLY A 314 12.77 -12.66 -1.44
N GLY A 315 12.36 -11.78 -2.34
CA GLY A 315 11.51 -10.64 -2.08
C GLY A 315 12.11 -9.35 -2.60
N SER A 316 11.25 -8.36 -2.77
CA SER A 316 11.64 -7.02 -3.24
C SER A 316 12.47 -6.28 -2.19
N ASN A 317 12.16 -6.47 -0.91
CA ASN A 317 12.93 -5.94 0.22
C ASN A 317 14.38 -6.45 0.21
N VAL A 318 14.59 -7.73 -0.13
CA VAL A 318 15.93 -8.34 -0.17
C VAL A 318 16.76 -7.77 -1.31
N ALA A 319 16.19 -7.72 -2.53
CA ALA A 319 16.82 -7.09 -3.67
C ALA A 319 17.23 -5.64 -3.38
N ALA A 320 16.32 -4.87 -2.79
CA ALA A 320 16.58 -3.49 -2.41
C ALA A 320 17.66 -3.35 -1.33
N ALA A 321 17.67 -4.22 -0.31
CA ALA A 321 18.67 -4.20 0.76
C ALA A 321 20.09 -4.48 0.23
N ILE A 322 20.24 -5.48 -0.65
CA ILE A 322 21.51 -5.78 -1.31
C ILE A 322 21.95 -4.58 -2.15
N PHE A 323 21.06 -4.03 -2.97
CA PHE A 323 21.38 -2.91 -3.85
C PHE A 323 21.78 -1.64 -3.07
N ASN A 324 21.04 -1.30 -2.01
CA ASN A 324 21.34 -0.13 -1.17
C ASN A 324 22.69 -0.26 -0.45
N GLU A 325 23.10 -1.48 -0.10
CA GLU A 325 24.43 -1.71 0.44
C GLU A 325 25.52 -1.50 -0.63
N LEU A 326 25.27 -1.87 -1.89
CA LEU A 326 26.18 -1.58 -3.00
C LEU A 326 26.32 -0.08 -3.26
N ILE A 327 25.23 0.69 -3.14
CA ILE A 327 25.28 2.17 -3.18
C ILE A 327 26.20 2.70 -2.08
N ARG A 328 26.00 2.24 -0.83
CA ARG A 328 26.84 2.64 0.30
C ARG A 328 28.32 2.32 0.06
N LEU A 329 28.63 1.16 -0.53
CA LEU A 329 29.99 0.78 -0.91
C LEU A 329 30.57 1.64 -2.05
N ALA A 330 29.71 2.16 -2.93
CA ALA A 330 30.14 3.05 -4.02
C ALA A 330 30.57 4.44 -3.52
N GLY A 331 30.14 4.84 -2.31
CA GLY A 331 30.48 6.11 -1.69
C GLY A 331 29.41 7.21 -1.85
N ASP A 332 28.17 6.82 -2.15
CA ASP A 332 26.97 7.68 -2.19
C ASP A 332 26.10 7.51 -0.94
#